data_AF-A0A8C6ZAC8-F1
#
_entry.id   AF-A0A8C6ZAC8-F1
#
_cell.length_a   1.000
_cell.length_b   1.000
_cell.length_c   1.000
_cell.angle_alpha   90.00
_cell.angle_beta   90.00
_cell.angle_gamma   90.00
#
_symmetry.space_group_name_H-M   'P 1'
#
loop_
_entity.id
_entity.type
_entity.pdbx_description
1 polymer ?
#
loop_
_entity_poly.entity_id
_entity_poly.type
_entity_poly.pdbx_seq_one_letter_code
_entity_poly.pdbx_strand_id
1 'polypeptide(L)' 'MRRSRADVERYVASLQAAASSPREKSMKGFFFAKLYYEIKEYELAKR' A
#
# COMPACT_ATOMS: atom_id res chain seq x y z
N MET A 1 6.47 -4.65 -14.42
CA MET A 1 6.50 -3.20 -14.20
C MET A 1 7.27 -2.94 -12.91
N ARG A 2 8.52 -2.47 -12.95
CA ARG A 2 9.25 -2.09 -11.72
C ARG A 2 8.67 -0.77 -11.23
N ARG A 3 7.75 -0.82 -10.26
CA ARG A 3 7.27 0.40 -9.58
C ARG A 3 8.39 0.92 -8.68
N SER A 4 8.64 2.22 -8.67
CA SER A 4 9.55 2.81 -7.69
C SER A 4 8.87 2.86 -6.32
N ARG A 5 9.64 2.98 -5.25
CA ARG A 5 9.11 3.20 -3.90
C ARG A 5 8.15 4.40 -3.86
N ALA A 6 8.54 5.51 -4.48
CA ALA A 6 7.73 6.72 -4.53
C ALA A 6 6.37 6.50 -5.23
N ASP A 7 6.33 5.65 -6.26
CA ASP A 7 5.07 5.30 -6.93
C ASP A 7 4.16 4.47 -6.05
N VAL A 8 4.74 3.51 -5.31
CA VAL A 8 3.99 2.69 -4.34
C VAL A 8 3.42 3.57 -3.21
N GLU A 9 4.24 4.45 -2.63
CA GLU A 9 3.80 5.36 -1.56
C GLU A 9 2.68 6.30 -2.04
N ARG A 10 2.81 6.92 -3.23
CA ARG A 10 1.74 7.74 -3.81
C ARG A 10 0.45 6.96 -4.02
N TYR A 11 0.56 5.73 -4.51
CA TYR A 11 -0.59 4.88 -4.77
C TYR A 11 -1.29 4.46 -3.47
N VAL A 12 -0.52 4.09 -2.44
CA VAL A 12 -1.05 3.78 -1.10
C VAL A 12 -1.75 5.00 -0.51
N ALA A 13 -1.13 6.18 -0.57
CA ALA A 13 -1.71 7.42 -0.07
C ALA A 13 -3.02 7.77 -0.79
N SER A 14 -3.06 7.63 -2.12
CA SER A 14 -4.28 7.82 -2.91
C SER A 14 -5.39 6.84 -2.50
N LEU A 15 -5.06 5.55 -2.32
CA LEU A 15 -6.02 4.54 -1.90
C LEU A 15 -6.55 4.74 -0.48
N GLN A 16 -5.73 5.28 0.42
CA GLN A 16 -6.13 5.66 1.77
C GLN A 16 -7.03 6.90 1.78
N ALA A 17 -6.74 7.89 0.94
CA ALA A 17 -7.56 9.09 0.79
C ALA A 17 -8.92 8.79 0.15
N ALA A 18 -8.98 7.86 -0.80
CA ALA A 18 -10.21 7.43 -1.45
C ALA A 18 -11.09 6.50 -0.59
N ALA A 19 -10.59 6.02 0.57
CA ALA A 19 -11.36 5.16 1.45
C ALA A 19 -12.24 6.01 2.38
N SER A 20 -13.56 5.92 2.17
CA SER A 20 -14.56 6.74 2.85
C SER A 20 -14.92 6.19 4.24
N SER A 21 -14.77 4.88 4.45
CA SER A 21 -15.10 4.20 5.71
C SER A 21 -13.88 3.60 6.42
N PRO A 22 -13.91 3.51 7.76
CA PRO A 22 -12.88 2.79 8.54
C PRO A 22 -12.71 1.32 8.10
N ARG A 23 -13.82 0.68 7.66
CA ARG A 23 -13.82 -0.70 7.16
C ARG A 23 -13.05 -0.82 5.85
N GLU A 24 -13.26 0.07 4.90
CA GLU A 24 -12.52 0.11 3.63
C GLU A 24 -11.03 0.41 3.82
N LYS A 25 -10.68 1.23 4.83
CA LYS A 25 -9.28 1.47 5.21
C LYS A 25 -8.61 0.19 5.73
N SER A 26 -9.31 -0.57 6.56
CA SER A 26 -8.81 -1.83 7.15
C SER A 26 -8.67 -2.96 6.12
N MET A 27 -9.61 -3.08 5.17
CA MET A 27 -9.60 -4.15 4.16
C MET A 27 -8.42 -4.09 3.17
N LYS A 28 -7.70 -2.96 3.09
CA LYS A 28 -6.62 -2.77 2.13
C LYS A 28 -5.23 -3.18 2.63
N GLY A 29 -5.09 -3.61 3.89
CA GLY A 29 -3.79 -3.97 4.49
C GLY A 29 -3.01 -5.02 3.70
N PHE A 30 -3.64 -6.13 3.31
CA PHE A 30 -3.00 -7.18 2.50
C PHE A 30 -2.50 -6.66 1.14
N PHE A 31 -3.25 -5.75 0.51
CA PHE A 31 -2.86 -5.18 -0.78
C PHE A 31 -1.61 -4.29 -0.64
N PHE A 32 -1.53 -3.51 0.44
CA PHE A 32 -0.35 -2.69 0.74
C PHE A 32 0.87 -3.55 1.04
N ALA A 33 0.70 -4.61 1.83
CA ALA A 33 1.77 -5.57 2.12
C ALA A 33 2.35 -6.18 0.83
N LYS A 34 1.49 -6.59 -0.10
CA LYS A 34 1.92 -7.11 -1.41
C LYS A 34 2.72 -6.09 -2.22
N LEU A 35 2.26 -4.84 -2.30
CA LEU A 35 2.95 -3.78 -3.05
C LEU A 35 4.35 -3.50 -2.51
N TYR A 36 4.49 -3.41 -1.18
CA TYR A 36 5.80 -3.20 -0.54
C TYR A 36 6.72 -4.41 -0.70
N TYR A 37 6.18 -5.63 -0.63
CA TYR A 37 6.94 -6.85 -0.88
C TYR A 37 7.49 -6.92 -2.32
N GLU A 38 6.69 -6.54 -3.32
CA GLU A 38 7.09 -6.52 -4.74
C GLU A 38 8.29 -5.57 -5.02
N ILE A 39 8.40 -4.48 -4.26
CA ILE A 39 9.54 -3.54 -4.35
C ILE A 39 10.67 -3.84 -3.36
N LYS A 40 10.60 -4.98 -2.66
CA LYS A 40 11.57 -5.44 -1.65
C LYS A 40 11.65 -4.55 -0.39
N GLU A 41 10.61 -3.79 -0.11
CA GLU A 41 10.46 -3.00 1.12
C GLU A 41 9.79 -3.85 2.21
N TYR A 42 10.50 -4.86 2.70
CA TYR A 42 9.92 -5.90 3.56
C TYR A 42 9.47 -5.40 4.94
N GLU A 43 10.14 -4.39 5.50
CA GLU A 43 9.73 -3.81 6.78
C GLU A 43 8.40 -3.08 6.68
N LEU A 44 8.15 -2.40 5.55
CA LEU A 44 6.85 -1.80 5.26
C LEU A 44 5.78 -2.86 4.95
N ALA A 45 6.17 -4.00 4.36
CA ALA A 45 5.24 -5.08 4.05
C ALA A 45 4.72 -5.85 5.29
N LYS A 46 5.48 -5.83 6.39
CA LYS A 46 5.10 -6.50 7.65
C LYS A 46 4.14 -5.69 8.53
N ARG A 47 3.98 -4.41 8.24
CA ARG A 47 3.24 -3.44 9.06
C ARG A 47 1.75 -3.46 8.73
#